data_AF-A0A453DI18-F1
#
_entry.id   AF-A0A453DI18-F1
#
_cell.length_a   1.000
_cell.length_b   1.000
_cell.length_c   1.000
_cell.angle_alpha   90.00
_cell.angle_beta   90.00
_cell.angle_gamma   90.00
#
_symmetry.space_group_name_H-M   'P 1'
#
loop_
_entity.id
_entity.type
_entity.pdbx_description
1 polymer ?
#
loop_
_entity_poly.entity_id
_entity_poly.type
_entity_poly.pdbx_seq_one_letter_code
_entity_poly.pdbx_strand_id
1 'polypeptide(L)' 'MNWAIPDKELRDNLILAVAEVLLPAYRSFLKRFGPLVENSHHASKYMKYTPEALEQTLGNLFAKKLPQKAQTLWIS' A
#
# COMPACT_ATOMS: atom_id res chain seq x y z
N MET A 1 -15.23 4.21 2.22
CA MET A 1 -14.66 3.96 3.57
C MET A 1 -13.37 4.74 3.68
N ASN A 2 -13.28 5.67 4.63
CA ASN A 2 -12.07 6.43 4.89
C ASN A 2 -11.76 6.29 6.38
N TRP A 3 -11.02 5.26 6.75
CA TRP A 3 -10.50 5.10 8.11
C TRP A 3 -9.31 6.03 8.26
N ALA A 4 -9.43 7.03 9.12
CA ALA A 4 -8.40 8.02 9.35
C ALA A 4 -7.99 8.02 10.81
N ILE A 5 -6.68 7.96 11.06
CA ILE A 5 -6.11 8.07 12.40
C ILE A 5 -5.43 9.45 12.48
N PRO A 6 -5.97 10.39 13.28
CA PRO A 6 -5.46 11.76 13.36
C PRO A 6 -4.13 11.85 14.12
N ASP A 7 -3.96 10.99 15.13
CA ASP A 7 -2.71 10.87 15.87
C ASP A 7 -1.62 10.27 14.98
N LYS A 8 -0.53 11.01 14.78
CA LYS A 8 0.55 10.62 13.88
C LYS A 8 1.34 9.43 14.44
N GLU A 9 1.66 9.44 15.72
CA GLU A 9 2.48 8.40 16.33
C GLU A 9 1.75 7.06 16.36
N LEU A 10 0.49 7.05 16.78
CA LEU A 10 -0.37 5.88 16.74
C LEU A 10 -0.53 5.35 15.32
N ARG A 11 -0.72 6.24 14.35
CA ARG A 11 -0.84 5.86 12.94
C ARG A 11 0.44 5.20 12.43
N ASP A 12 1.59 5.80 12.68
CA ASP A 12 2.88 5.31 12.20
C ASP A 12 3.22 3.96 12.85
N ASN A 13 2.98 3.82 14.16
CA ASN A 13 3.16 2.55 14.88
C ASN A 13 2.24 1.45 14.34
N LEU A 14 0.98 1.77 14.04
CA LEU A 14 0.05 0.80 13.45
C LEU A 14 0.48 0.38 12.05
N ILE A 15 0.88 1.33 11.21
CA ILE A 15 1.39 1.04 9.86
C ILE A 15 2.61 0.14 9.95
N LEU A 16 3.54 0.43 10.87
CA LEU A 16 4.73 -0.39 11.09
C LEU A 16 4.35 -1.83 11.51
N ALA A 17 3.49 -1.99 12.51
CA ALA A 17 3.05 -3.31 12.97
C ALA A 17 2.36 -4.13 11.86
N VAL A 18 1.58 -3.48 11.00
CA VAL A 18 0.96 -4.14 9.83
C VAL A 18 2.04 -4.51 8.80
N ALA A 19 2.99 -3.63 8.52
CA ALA A 19 4.05 -3.87 7.54
C ALA A 19 4.98 -5.01 7.97
N GLU A 20 5.31 -5.11 9.26
CA GLU A 20 6.13 -6.18 9.84
C GLU A 20 5.53 -7.58 9.62
N VAL A 21 4.20 -7.69 9.60
CA VAL A 21 3.52 -8.96 9.32
C VAL A 21 3.30 -9.16 7.82
N LEU A 22 2.85 -8.11 7.12
CA LEU A 22 2.39 -8.23 5.74
C LEU A 22 3.54 -8.33 4.74
N LEU A 23 4.62 -7.56 4.90
CA LEU A 23 5.72 -7.54 3.94
C LEU A 23 6.46 -8.88 3.87
N PRO A 24 6.81 -9.56 4.99
CA PRO A 24 7.43 -10.88 4.91
C PRO A 24 6.50 -11.93 4.29
N ALA A 25 5.20 -11.88 4.62
CA ALA A 25 4.21 -12.78 4.04
C ALA A 25 4.06 -12.56 2.53
N TYR A 26 4.01 -11.29 2.10
CA TYR A 26 3.90 -10.93 0.69
C TYR A 26 5.15 -11.34 -0.10
N ARG A 27 6.35 -11.06 0.42
CA ARG A 27 7.62 -11.51 -0.20
C ARG A 27 7.68 -13.03 -0.32
N SER A 28 7.22 -13.76 0.69
CA SER A 28 7.12 -15.23 0.66
C SER A 28 6.14 -15.72 -0.41
N PHE A 29 4.99 -15.06 -0.54
CA PHE A 29 4.04 -15.30 -1.62
C PHE A 29 4.69 -15.07 -2.99
N LEU A 30 5.37 -13.95 -3.21
CA LEU A 30 6.07 -13.66 -4.46
C LEU A 30 7.13 -14.70 -4.78
N LYS A 31 7.95 -15.12 -3.81
CA LYS A 31 8.97 -16.15 -4.03
C LYS A 31 8.36 -17.48 -4.49
N ARG A 32 7.19 -17.83 -3.96
CA ARG A 32 6.51 -19.10 -4.25
C ARG A 32 5.71 -19.07 -5.55
N PHE A 33 5.00 -17.98 -5.82
CA PHE A 33 4.04 -17.87 -6.91
C PHE A 33 4.51 -16.96 -8.05
N GLY A 34 5.52 -16.12 -7.83
CA GLY A 34 6.11 -15.22 -8.83
C GLY A 34 6.50 -15.94 -10.13
N PRO A 35 7.30 -17.03 -10.07
CA PRO A 35 7.65 -17.79 -11.28
C PRO A 35 6.44 -18.39 -12.01
N LEU A 36 5.34 -18.70 -11.31
CA LEU A 36 4.11 -19.22 -11.92
C LEU A 36 3.33 -18.12 -12.64
N VAL A 37 3.39 -16.90 -12.11
CA VAL A 37 2.68 -15.73 -12.64
C VAL A 37 3.47 -15.07 -13.78
N GLU A 38 4.80 -14.98 -13.68
CA GLU A 38 5.70 -14.43 -14.70
C GLU A 38 5.67 -15.23 -16.00
N ASN A 39 5.50 -16.56 -15.91
CA ASN A 39 5.34 -17.43 -17.07
C ASN A 39 3.95 -17.32 -17.74
N SER A 40 3.04 -16.50 -17.20
CA SER A 40 1.73 -16.25 -17.81
C SER A 40 1.76 -14.98 -18.65
N HIS A 41 1.13 -15.01 -19.84
CA HIS A 41 0.96 -13.85 -20.73
C HIS A 41 0.22 -12.65 -20.08
N HIS A 42 -0.26 -12.78 -18.84
CA HIS A 42 -1.03 -11.78 -18.12
C HIS A 42 -0.50 -11.55 -16.69
N ALA A 43 0.81 -11.65 -16.46
CA ALA A 43 1.42 -11.48 -15.14
C ALA A 43 0.94 -10.23 -14.37
N SER A 44 0.82 -9.09 -15.08
CA SER A 44 0.33 -7.82 -14.53
C SER A 44 -1.15 -7.83 -14.09
N LYS A 45 -1.95 -8.78 -14.58
CA LYS A 45 -3.36 -8.98 -14.14
C LYS A 45 -3.43 -9.63 -12.76
N TYR A 46 -2.44 -10.45 -12.41
CA TYR A 46 -2.44 -11.24 -11.16
C TYR A 46 -1.57 -10.61 -10.07
N MET A 47 -0.59 -9.79 -10.46
CA MET A 47 0.36 -9.18 -9.54
C MET A 47 0.39 -7.67 -9.73
N LYS A 48 -0.45 -6.97 -8.94
CA LYS A 48 -0.72 -5.54 -9.11
C LYS A 48 0.28 -4.63 -8.39
N TYR A 49 0.94 -5.12 -7.35
CA TYR A 49 1.87 -4.34 -6.53
C TYR A 49 3.21 -5.05 -6.49
N THR A 50 4.31 -4.28 -6.54
CA THR A 50 5.61 -4.79 -6.07
C THR A 50 5.66 -4.68 -4.54
N PRO A 51 6.59 -5.35 -3.84
CA PRO A 51 6.77 -5.17 -2.40
C PRO A 51 6.95 -3.70 -2.00
N GLU A 52 7.68 -2.94 -2.81
CA GLU A 52 7.97 -1.52 -2.58
C GLU A 52 6.70 -0.67 -2.78
N ALA A 53 5.93 -0.95 -3.83
CA ALA A 53 4.66 -0.27 -4.08
C ALA A 53 3.63 -0.58 -2.97
N LEU A 54 3.65 -1.80 -2.43
CA LEU A 54 2.81 -2.19 -1.30
C LEU A 54 3.20 -1.42 -0.04
N GLU A 55 4.49 -1.35 0.27
CA GLU A 55 5.03 -0.59 1.42
C GLU A 55 4.64 0.90 1.35
N GLN A 56 4.80 1.53 0.17
CA GLN A 56 4.36 2.91 -0.06
C GLN A 56 2.85 3.08 0.10
N THR A 57 2.06 2.08 -0.31
CA THR A 57 0.60 2.12 -0.16
C THR A 57 0.18 1.99 1.31
N LEU A 58 0.86 1.14 2.09
CA LEU A 58 0.64 0.99 3.53
C LEU A 58 0.94 2.29 4.28
N GLY A 59 2.00 3.00 3.90
CA GLY A 59 2.35 4.31 4.45
C GLY A 59 1.21 5.35 4.37
N ASN A 60 0.30 5.18 3.42
CA ASN A 60 -0.83 6.08 3.19
C ASN A 60 -2.18 5.52 3.68
N LEU A 61 -2.22 4.34 4.31
CA LEU A 61 -3.46 3.58 4.57
C LEU A 61 -4.46 4.32 5.47
N PHE A 62 -3.96 5.06 6.47
CA PHE A 62 -4.78 5.80 7.45
C PHE A 62 -4.60 7.32 7.39
N ALA A 63 -3.96 7.82 6.34
CA ALA A 63 -3.83 9.25 6.11
C ALA A 63 -5.21 9.83 5.78
N LYS A 64 -5.53 11.03 6.31
CA LYS A 64 -6.71 11.77 5.85
C LYS A 64 -6.54 12.08 4.36
N LYS A 65 -7.35 11.46 3.51
CA LYS A 65 -7.47 11.88 2.11
C LYS A 65 -8.02 13.30 2.10
N LEU A 66 -7.21 14.27 1.71
CA LEU A 66 -7.72 15.59 1.35
C LEU A 66 -8.61 15.41 0.12
N PRO A 67 -9.82 16.01 0.08
CA PRO A 67 -10.64 15.96 -1.11
C PRO A 67 -9.85 16.60 -2.27
N GLN A 68 -9.77 15.92 -3.41
CA GLN A 68 -9.00 16.36 -4.59
C GLN A 68 -9.36 17.79 -5.04
N LYS A 69 -10.58 18.27 -4.76
CA LYS A 69 -11.03 19.63 -5.06
C LYS A 69 -10.36 20.73 -4.20
N ALA A 70 -9.81 20.39 -3.03
CA ALA A 70 -9.20 21.38 -2.13
C ALA A 70 -7.77 21.75 -2.52
N GLN A 71 -7.11 21.02 -3.43
CA GLN A 71 -5.75 21.35 -3.90
C GLN A 71 -5.74 22.35 -5.07
N THR A 72 -6.83 22.49 -5.81
CA THR A 72 -6.91 23.39 -6.99
C THR A 72 -7.30 24.83 -6.62
N LEU A 73 -7.86 25.06 -5.42
CA LEU A 73 -8.44 26.35 -5.03
C LEU A 73 -7.48 27.30 -4.28
N TRP A 74 -6.23 26.91 -4.06
CA TRP A 74 -5.20 27.77 -3.41
C TRP A 74 -4.27 28.45 -4.42
N ILE A 75 -4.50 28.21 -5.71
CA ILE A 75 -3.71 28.75 -6.83
C ILE A 75 -4.60 29.58 -7.77
N SER A 76 -5.76 30.07 -7.28
CA SER A 76 -6.68 30.94 -8.02
C SER A 76 -7.02 32.17 -7.19
#